data_AF-A0A7X3XLT2-F1
#
_entry.id   AF-A0A7X3XLT2-F1
#
_cell.length_a   1.000
_cell.length_b   1.000
_cell.length_c   1.000
_cell.angle_alpha   90.00
_cell.angle_beta   90.00
_cell.angle_gamma   90.00
#
_symmetry.space_group_name_H-M   'P 1'
#
loop_
_entity.id
_entity.type
_entity.pdbx_description
1 polymer ?
#
loop_
_entity_poly.entity_id
_entity_poly.type
_entity_poly.pdbx_seq_one_letter_code
_entity_poly.pdbx_strand_id
1 'polypeptide(L)'
;MKSLRNSMRFGRVLGVKHQRRMRGKELRSMTYENELFQERVVRVERPSAHFTLLRAPNGAFLRASDDGLAVFDYVDDKAIWESVEEGTAYRHVVTDLVLEVEAADSGKGCYLRHEGDRLASDGTTTVDDGAAIFFAGHGPAHLPSEYLKTLQENGWVCLPSIIAPDAVEELERISCTGRWDHETYDRSTGALVKGIAVAQAATEPVSLWVMRQYMRTSEIRMGHPPGLAILTPDDGERDVQGWHSDFPYHWGIFATRGTGPEIPPHNFPELVMGVQRNLCVSEFRKENGATCFKLGSHALGEGPPDEWGPGHIYRQPGYRAAHGLPYNGPDADVVEAPGGSYILYDSRVWHRAGVNRTDRKRAAMLQAVIPMYIMPKTDTSRAYRNFIESPLAGELTPLELKELKALMITRIEGSGGKHVVTTDAALSKIVE
;
A
#
# COMPACT_ATOMS: atom_id res chain seq x y z
N MET A 1 14.56 -65.55 -70.62
CA MET A 1 14.95 -64.19 -71.04
C MET A 1 14.71 -63.21 -69.89
N LYS A 2 15.77 -62.52 -69.42
CA LYS A 2 15.86 -61.18 -68.78
C LYS A 2 14.69 -60.68 -67.89
N SER A 3 14.90 -60.47 -66.58
CA SER A 3 15.26 -59.19 -65.89
C SER A 3 14.04 -58.41 -65.35
N LEU A 4 13.75 -58.37 -64.03
CA LEU A 4 14.24 -57.47 -62.94
C LEU A 4 13.67 -56.03 -62.90
N ARG A 5 13.12 -55.69 -61.71
CA ARG A 5 12.94 -54.38 -61.00
C ARG A 5 11.76 -53.45 -61.35
N ASN A 6 10.86 -53.23 -60.36
CA ASN A 6 10.69 -51.95 -59.63
C ASN A 6 9.40 -51.91 -58.79
N SER A 7 9.51 -51.81 -57.45
CA SER A 7 8.59 -51.03 -56.60
C SER A 7 9.10 -50.91 -55.16
N MET A 8 9.85 -49.85 -54.87
CA MET A 8 10.05 -49.34 -53.50
C MET A 8 10.32 -47.84 -53.59
N ARG A 9 9.42 -47.02 -53.01
CA ARG A 9 9.66 -45.74 -52.30
C ARG A 9 8.41 -44.86 -52.36
N PHE A 10 7.52 -45.01 -51.38
CA PHE A 10 6.67 -43.94 -50.90
C PHE A 10 6.66 -44.01 -49.37
N GLY A 11 7.29 -43.03 -48.72
CA GLY A 11 7.33 -42.97 -47.27
C GLY A 11 8.57 -42.26 -46.74
N ARG A 12 8.77 -40.98 -47.08
CA ARG A 12 9.69 -40.07 -46.35
C ARG A 12 9.64 -38.62 -46.86
N VAL A 13 8.47 -37.97 -46.83
CA VAL A 13 8.42 -36.49 -47.03
C VAL A 13 7.45 -35.78 -46.07
N LEU A 14 6.48 -36.48 -45.46
CA LEU A 14 5.47 -35.84 -44.60
C LEU A 14 5.88 -35.67 -43.12
N GLY A 15 6.87 -36.41 -42.62
CA GLY A 15 7.29 -36.33 -41.20
C GLY A 15 8.18 -35.13 -40.85
N VAL A 16 8.99 -34.63 -41.79
CA VAL A 16 10.00 -33.59 -41.50
C VAL A 16 9.40 -32.18 -41.52
N LYS A 17 8.37 -31.92 -42.34
CA LYS A 17 7.68 -30.61 -42.35
C LYS A 17 6.79 -30.40 -41.12
N HIS A 18 6.20 -31.46 -40.55
CA HIS A 18 5.35 -31.35 -39.37
C HIS A 18 6.19 -31.16 -38.08
N GLN A 19 7.29 -31.90 -37.93
CA GLN A 19 8.22 -31.72 -36.80
C GLN A 19 8.94 -30.35 -36.82
N ARG A 20 9.32 -29.82 -38.00
CA ARG A 20 9.88 -28.46 -38.10
C ARG A 20 8.86 -27.37 -37.78
N ARG A 21 7.58 -27.58 -38.09
CA ARG A 21 6.50 -26.61 -37.81
C ARG A 21 6.06 -26.63 -36.35
N MET A 22 6.10 -27.78 -35.68
CA MET A 22 5.88 -27.91 -34.24
C MET A 22 7.05 -27.34 -33.44
N ARG A 23 8.31 -27.71 -33.77
CA ARG A 23 9.50 -27.10 -33.15
C ARG A 23 9.59 -25.59 -33.39
N GLY A 24 9.17 -25.09 -34.55
CA GLY A 24 9.13 -23.65 -34.83
C GLY A 24 8.02 -22.89 -34.10
N LYS A 25 6.92 -23.57 -33.71
CA LYS A 25 5.87 -23.02 -32.85
C LYS A 25 6.26 -23.07 -31.37
N GLU A 26 6.85 -24.17 -30.91
CA GLU A 26 7.36 -24.33 -29.54
C GLU A 26 8.58 -23.45 -29.28
N LEU A 27 9.55 -23.34 -30.22
CA LEU A 27 10.64 -22.38 -30.07
C LEU A 27 10.12 -20.94 -30.10
N ARG A 28 9.15 -20.60 -30.99
CA ARG A 28 8.56 -19.26 -31.00
C ARG A 28 7.74 -18.95 -29.75
N SER A 29 7.02 -19.93 -29.18
CA SER A 29 6.28 -19.73 -27.92
C SER A 29 7.23 -19.63 -26.73
N MET A 30 8.30 -20.43 -26.67
CA MET A 30 9.33 -20.32 -25.63
C MET A 30 10.17 -19.04 -25.73
N THR A 31 10.44 -18.50 -26.93
CA THR A 31 11.10 -17.19 -27.08
C THR A 31 10.17 -16.03 -26.74
N TYR A 32 8.89 -16.09 -27.11
CA TYR A 32 7.90 -15.07 -26.71
C TYR A 32 7.64 -15.08 -25.19
N GLU A 33 7.59 -16.26 -24.55
CA GLU A 33 7.43 -16.36 -23.09
C GLU A 33 8.63 -15.80 -22.31
N ASN A 34 9.84 -15.83 -22.89
CA ASN A 34 11.05 -15.25 -22.31
C ASN A 34 11.23 -13.74 -22.62
N GLU A 35 10.60 -13.23 -23.67
CA GLU A 35 10.63 -11.79 -24.00
C GLU A 35 9.62 -10.98 -23.15
N LEU A 36 8.55 -11.60 -22.65
CA LEU A 36 7.42 -10.93 -21.99
C LEU A 36 7.54 -10.79 -20.45
N PHE A 37 8.75 -10.79 -19.88
CA PHE A 37 8.89 -10.69 -18.43
C PHE A 37 10.30 -10.27 -18.00
N GLN A 38 10.79 -9.21 -18.59
CA GLN A 38 12.17 -8.76 -18.40
C GLN A 38 12.30 -7.66 -17.34
N GLU A 39 11.21 -7.27 -16.69
CA GLU A 39 11.24 -6.26 -15.63
C GLU A 39 12.27 -6.64 -14.55
N ARG A 40 13.05 -5.65 -14.11
CA ARG A 40 14.03 -5.81 -13.04
C ARG A 40 13.31 -6.04 -11.71
N VAL A 41 13.69 -7.10 -11.00
CA VAL A 41 13.15 -7.36 -9.65
C VAL A 41 13.90 -6.52 -8.62
N VAL A 42 13.15 -5.72 -7.86
CA VAL A 42 13.63 -5.05 -6.65
C VAL A 42 12.98 -5.77 -5.47
N ARG A 43 13.78 -6.57 -4.75
CA ARG A 43 13.28 -7.41 -3.68
C ARG A 43 13.46 -6.74 -2.32
N VAL A 44 12.39 -6.72 -1.55
CA VAL A 44 12.39 -6.32 -0.14
C VAL A 44 12.16 -7.59 0.69
N GLU A 45 13.12 -7.91 1.55
CA GLU A 45 13.08 -9.10 2.38
C GLU A 45 12.16 -8.90 3.60
N ARG A 46 11.64 -10.02 4.13
CA ARG A 46 10.91 -9.99 5.40
C ARG A 46 11.87 -9.65 6.54
N PRO A 47 11.58 -8.61 7.36
CA PRO A 47 12.41 -8.27 8.50
C PRO A 47 12.41 -9.41 9.52
N SER A 48 13.57 -9.67 10.13
CA SER A 48 13.71 -10.65 11.22
C SER A 48 13.19 -10.12 12.56
N ALA A 49 13.08 -8.79 12.70
CA ALA A 49 12.62 -8.11 13.89
C ALA A 49 11.89 -6.81 13.51
N HIS A 50 11.05 -6.34 14.42
CA HIS A 50 10.38 -5.05 14.34
C HIS A 50 10.57 -4.31 15.65
N PHE A 51 10.60 -2.98 15.58
CA PHE A 51 10.47 -2.15 16.76
C PHE A 51 9.06 -2.26 17.36
N THR A 52 8.92 -1.72 18.56
CA THR A 52 7.68 -1.66 19.32
C THR A 52 7.19 -0.22 19.38
N LEU A 53 5.88 -0.04 19.24
CA LEU A 53 5.20 1.22 19.54
C LEU A 53 4.46 1.09 20.86
N LEU A 54 4.76 1.94 21.83
CA LEU A 54 4.09 1.96 23.13
C LEU A 54 2.92 2.95 23.08
N ARG A 55 1.70 2.45 23.28
CA ARG A 55 0.46 3.23 23.14
C ARG A 55 -0.19 3.51 24.48
N ALA A 56 -0.56 4.76 24.73
CA ALA A 56 -1.41 5.17 25.83
C ALA A 56 -2.87 4.71 25.61
N PRO A 57 -3.75 4.77 26.63
CA PRO A 57 -5.14 4.31 26.50
C PRO A 57 -5.97 4.97 25.39
N ASN A 58 -5.65 6.21 25.01
CA ASN A 58 -6.31 6.92 23.93
C ASN A 58 -5.76 6.57 22.52
N GLY A 59 -4.74 5.71 22.45
CA GLY A 59 -4.02 5.34 21.23
C GLY A 59 -2.79 6.19 20.90
N ALA A 60 -2.54 7.27 21.63
CA ALA A 60 -1.34 8.10 21.45
C ALA A 60 -0.05 7.34 21.75
N PHE A 61 1.05 7.76 21.14
CA PHE A 61 2.33 7.05 21.19
C PHE A 61 3.27 7.69 22.19
N LEU A 62 3.81 6.88 23.10
CA LEU A 62 4.82 7.31 24.05
C LEU A 62 6.13 7.62 23.31
N ARG A 63 6.66 8.81 23.56
CA ARG A 63 7.91 9.31 23.00
C ARG A 63 8.90 9.63 24.10
N ALA A 64 10.18 9.51 23.77
CA ALA A 64 11.27 9.98 24.60
C ALA A 64 12.16 10.96 23.85
N SER A 65 12.69 11.94 24.58
CA SER A 65 13.66 12.91 24.09
C SER A 65 14.47 13.46 25.26
N ASP A 66 15.42 14.33 24.97
CA ASP A 66 16.21 15.04 25.98
C ASP A 66 15.32 15.84 26.96
N ASP A 67 14.12 16.25 26.53
CA ASP A 67 13.14 16.97 27.35
C ASP A 67 12.27 16.05 28.23
N GLY A 68 12.49 14.73 28.16
CA GLY A 68 11.76 13.72 28.92
C GLY A 68 10.76 12.89 28.10
N LEU A 69 9.81 12.28 28.82
CA LEU A 69 8.77 11.39 28.30
C LEU A 69 7.45 12.13 28.10
N ALA A 70 6.78 11.86 26.97
CA ALA A 70 5.45 12.42 26.68
C ALA A 70 4.72 11.61 25.58
N VAL A 71 3.40 11.70 25.52
CA VAL A 71 2.60 11.05 24.46
C VAL A 71 2.23 12.01 23.32
N PHE A 72 2.19 11.50 22.09
CA PHE A 72 1.87 12.28 20.90
C PHE A 72 0.95 11.52 19.93
N ASP A 73 0.30 12.26 19.04
CA ASP A 73 -0.65 11.70 18.06
C ASP A 73 0.01 11.30 16.72
N TYR A 74 1.34 11.21 16.68
CA TYR A 74 2.11 10.78 15.52
C TYR A 74 3.33 9.94 15.93
N VAL A 75 3.90 9.21 14.96
CA VAL A 75 5.06 8.34 15.15
C VAL A 75 6.21 8.82 14.29
N ASP A 76 7.19 9.45 14.93
CA ASP A 76 8.53 9.71 14.39
C ASP A 76 9.56 8.84 15.13
N ASP A 77 10.86 9.06 14.88
CA ASP A 77 11.94 8.30 15.50
C ASP A 77 11.90 8.33 17.03
N LYS A 78 11.36 9.40 17.63
CA LYS A 78 11.24 9.54 19.09
C LYS A 78 10.17 8.64 19.70
N ALA A 79 9.37 7.95 18.89
CA ALA A 79 8.33 7.01 19.34
C ALA A 79 8.75 5.54 19.19
N ILE A 80 10.02 5.29 18.85
CA ILE A 80 10.50 3.95 18.48
C ILE A 80 11.20 3.30 19.68
N TRP A 81 10.69 2.14 20.08
CA TRP A 81 11.17 1.36 21.20
C TRP A 81 11.61 -0.03 20.76
N GLU A 82 12.55 -0.62 21.48
CA GLU A 82 12.95 -2.01 21.31
C GLU A 82 12.54 -2.79 22.56
N SER A 83 11.94 -3.97 22.37
CA SER A 83 11.66 -4.88 23.48
C SER A 83 12.96 -5.52 23.96
N VAL A 84 13.20 -5.44 25.26
CA VAL A 84 14.37 -6.01 25.92
C VAL A 84 13.92 -7.20 26.78
N GLU A 85 14.75 -8.24 26.83
CA GLU A 85 14.54 -9.41 27.71
C GLU A 85 13.12 -10.01 27.60
N GLU A 86 12.66 -10.22 26.36
CA GLU A 86 11.33 -10.79 26.08
C GLU A 86 10.15 -9.97 26.64
N GLY A 87 10.30 -8.64 26.72
CA GLY A 87 9.21 -7.72 27.07
C GLY A 87 9.14 -7.34 28.56
N THR A 88 10.18 -7.63 29.33
CA THR A 88 10.32 -7.14 30.72
C THR A 88 10.75 -5.67 30.78
N ALA A 89 11.31 -5.15 29.69
CA ALA A 89 11.67 -3.74 29.55
C ALA A 89 11.55 -3.27 28.10
N TYR A 90 11.48 -1.95 27.92
CA TYR A 90 11.55 -1.29 26.61
C TYR A 90 12.68 -0.28 26.60
N ARG A 91 13.58 -0.37 25.62
CA ARG A 91 14.65 0.61 25.40
C ARG A 91 14.28 1.53 24.25
N HIS A 92 14.31 2.84 24.48
CA HIS A 92 14.11 3.82 23.44
C HIS A 92 15.31 3.82 22.48
N VAL A 93 15.04 3.73 21.17
CA VAL A 93 16.10 3.49 20.17
C VAL A 93 17.04 4.68 19.99
N VAL A 94 16.56 5.91 20.23
CA VAL A 94 17.36 7.13 19.98
C VAL A 94 18.14 7.59 21.22
N THR A 95 17.57 7.43 22.42
CA THR A 95 18.16 7.99 23.66
C THR A 95 18.68 6.92 24.61
N ASP A 96 18.52 5.63 24.27
CA ASP A 96 18.83 4.48 25.14
C ASP A 96 18.09 4.47 26.49
N LEU A 97 17.09 5.34 26.69
CA LEU A 97 16.26 5.36 27.89
C LEU A 97 15.52 4.03 28.04
N VAL A 98 15.57 3.45 29.23
CA VAL A 98 14.92 2.15 29.53
C VAL A 98 13.70 2.36 30.41
N LEU A 99 12.59 1.74 30.02
CA LEU A 99 11.38 1.64 30.81
C LEU A 99 11.22 0.21 31.32
N GLU A 100 10.98 0.07 32.61
CA GLU A 100 10.64 -1.22 33.22
C GLU A 100 9.16 -1.52 33.03
N VAL A 101 8.84 -2.80 32.82
CA VAL A 101 7.46 -3.27 32.62
C VAL A 101 6.94 -3.89 33.91
N GLU A 102 5.78 -3.40 34.35
CA GLU A 102 5.02 -3.97 35.44
C GLU A 102 3.68 -4.48 34.88
N ALA A 103 3.39 -5.77 35.08
CA ALA A 103 2.17 -6.39 34.55
C ALA A 103 0.92 -5.76 35.16
N ALA A 104 -0.09 -5.49 34.33
CA ALA A 104 -1.40 -5.03 34.80
C ALA A 104 -2.29 -6.22 35.17
N ASP A 105 -3.09 -6.08 36.23
CA ASP A 105 -3.98 -7.14 36.75
C ASP A 105 -4.99 -7.68 35.72
N SER A 106 -5.33 -6.86 34.72
CA SER A 106 -6.30 -7.20 33.66
C SER A 106 -5.75 -8.15 32.60
N GLY A 107 -4.44 -8.43 32.61
CA GLY A 107 -3.75 -9.24 31.59
C GLY A 107 -3.68 -8.59 30.20
N LYS A 108 -4.15 -7.35 30.05
CA LYS A 108 -4.04 -6.56 28.80
C LYS A 108 -3.27 -5.28 29.08
N GLY A 109 -2.14 -5.11 28.40
CA GLY A 109 -1.24 -3.97 28.60
C GLY A 109 -0.38 -4.10 29.86
N CYS A 110 0.34 -3.03 30.17
CA CYS A 110 1.29 -2.96 31.28
C CYS A 110 1.39 -1.55 31.84
N TYR A 111 1.79 -1.44 33.10
CA TYR A 111 2.34 -0.21 33.63
C TYR A 111 3.80 -0.10 33.20
N LEU A 112 4.20 1.11 32.80
CA LEU A 112 5.60 1.42 32.47
C LEU A 112 6.18 2.23 33.62
N ARG A 113 7.44 1.95 33.99
CA ARG A 113 8.15 2.69 35.02
C ARG A 113 9.42 3.33 34.49
N HIS A 114 9.68 4.55 34.95
CA HIS A 114 10.91 5.29 34.71
C HIS A 114 11.46 5.76 36.05
N GLU A 115 12.71 5.40 36.36
CA GLU A 115 13.37 5.74 37.64
C GLU A 115 12.57 5.32 38.89
N GLY A 116 11.81 4.23 38.79
CA GLY A 116 10.99 3.70 39.88
C GLY A 116 9.57 4.23 39.93
N ASP A 117 9.22 5.31 39.21
CA ASP A 117 7.87 5.88 39.18
C ASP A 117 7.07 5.36 37.97
N ARG A 118 5.76 5.17 38.12
CA ARG A 118 4.88 4.74 37.02
C ARG A 118 4.58 5.91 36.07
N LEU A 119 4.25 5.61 34.82
CA LEU A 119 3.81 6.63 33.86
C LEU A 119 2.31 6.90 33.92
N ALA A 120 1.94 8.18 33.83
CA ALA A 120 0.58 8.67 33.62
C ALA A 120 0.18 8.60 32.13
N SER A 121 -1.09 8.88 31.82
CA SER A 121 -1.63 8.76 30.46
C SER A 121 -1.05 9.77 29.46
N ASP A 122 -0.41 10.84 29.94
CA ASP A 122 0.31 11.83 29.15
C ASP A 122 1.80 11.49 28.96
N GLY A 123 2.27 10.40 29.58
CA GLY A 123 3.67 9.93 29.53
C GLY A 123 4.56 10.48 30.65
N THR A 124 4.06 11.37 31.50
CA THR A 124 4.81 11.90 32.65
C THR A 124 4.88 10.88 33.80
N THR A 125 5.87 11.00 34.69
CA THR A 125 5.98 10.16 35.89
C THR A 125 4.95 10.57 36.95
N THR A 126 4.37 9.59 37.65
CA THR A 126 3.36 9.81 38.69
C THR A 126 3.47 8.81 39.83
N VAL A 127 3.02 9.24 41.01
CA VAL A 127 2.97 8.42 42.23
C VAL A 127 1.55 7.85 42.37
N ASP A 128 1.42 6.56 42.05
CA ASP A 128 0.28 5.65 42.22
C ASP A 128 -1.11 6.02 41.64
N ASP A 129 -1.76 7.11 42.09
CA ASP A 129 -3.19 7.37 41.77
C ASP A 129 -3.45 7.85 40.33
N GLY A 130 -2.39 8.18 39.57
CA GLY A 130 -2.48 8.65 38.18
C GLY A 130 -1.94 7.67 37.13
N ALA A 131 -1.52 6.47 37.53
CA ALA A 131 -0.82 5.54 36.64
C ALA A 131 -1.74 5.03 35.51
N ALA A 132 -1.23 5.01 34.28
CA ALA A 132 -1.95 4.55 33.11
C ALA A 132 -1.41 3.21 32.59
N ILE A 133 -2.30 2.43 31.99
CA ILE A 133 -1.96 1.20 31.29
C ILE A 133 -1.56 1.54 29.86
N PHE A 134 -0.35 1.11 29.47
CA PHE A 134 0.16 1.22 28.11
C PHE A 134 0.10 -0.13 27.39
N PHE A 135 0.01 -0.07 26.07
CA PHE A 135 -0.09 -1.24 25.20
C PHE A 135 1.11 -1.26 24.24
N ALA A 136 1.90 -2.32 24.32
CA ALA A 136 2.93 -2.58 23.32
C ALA A 136 2.27 -3.08 22.03
N GLY A 137 2.59 -2.44 20.92
CA GLY A 137 2.09 -2.78 19.59
C GLY A 137 3.21 -2.98 18.57
N HIS A 138 2.85 -3.61 17.45
CA HIS A 138 3.73 -3.80 16.31
C HIS A 138 4.21 -2.46 15.75
N GLY A 139 5.52 -2.32 15.57
CA GLY A 139 6.18 -1.13 15.02
C GLY A 139 6.93 -1.41 13.72
N PRO A 140 7.68 -0.42 13.22
CA PRO A 140 8.39 -0.54 11.96
C PRO A 140 9.67 -1.38 12.07
N ALA A 141 10.16 -1.89 10.93
CA ALA A 141 11.46 -2.55 10.83
C ALA A 141 12.67 -1.58 10.81
N HIS A 142 12.43 -0.32 10.47
CA HIS A 142 13.42 0.75 10.35
C HIS A 142 12.88 2.04 10.96
N LEU A 143 13.77 3.00 11.24
CA LEU A 143 13.34 4.29 11.77
C LEU A 143 12.46 5.04 10.74
N PRO A 144 11.40 5.74 11.17
CA PRO A 144 10.58 6.58 10.30
C PRO A 144 11.39 7.53 9.40
N SER A 145 12.45 8.14 9.93
CA SER A 145 13.33 9.04 9.16
C SER A 145 14.12 8.34 8.04
N GLU A 146 14.47 7.06 8.20
CA GLU A 146 15.14 6.26 7.16
C GLU A 146 14.22 6.01 5.97
N TYR A 147 12.94 5.72 6.25
CA TYR A 147 11.93 5.60 5.19
C TYR A 147 11.71 6.92 4.48
N LEU A 148 11.61 8.01 5.22
CA LEU A 148 11.44 9.36 4.66
C LEU A 148 12.62 9.72 3.75
N LYS A 149 13.85 9.49 4.20
CA LYS A 149 15.06 9.73 3.39
C LYS A 149 15.02 8.93 2.09
N THR A 150 14.68 7.65 2.17
CA THR A 150 14.58 6.78 0.99
C THR A 150 13.52 7.28 0.00
N LEU A 151 12.35 7.70 0.51
CA LEU A 151 11.27 8.26 -0.31
C LEU A 151 11.69 9.57 -0.98
N GLN A 152 12.41 10.45 -0.27
CA GLN A 152 12.93 11.71 -0.81
C GLN A 152 13.97 11.49 -1.90
N GLU A 153 14.87 10.52 -1.72
CA GLU A 153 15.94 10.23 -2.68
C GLU A 153 15.44 9.53 -3.94
N ASN A 154 14.45 8.63 -3.80
CA ASN A 154 14.06 7.72 -4.88
C ASN A 154 12.65 7.97 -5.44
N GLY A 155 11.83 8.78 -4.77
CA GLY A 155 10.40 8.95 -5.05
C GLY A 155 9.55 7.72 -4.70
N TRP A 156 10.12 6.74 -4.00
CA TRP A 156 9.41 5.58 -3.48
C TRP A 156 10.16 4.96 -2.29
N VAL A 157 9.45 4.20 -1.45
CA VAL A 157 10.00 3.41 -0.36
C VAL A 157 9.08 2.24 -0.01
N CYS A 158 9.63 1.13 0.48
CA CYS A 158 8.86 0.06 1.10
C CYS A 158 9.03 0.10 2.63
N LEU A 159 7.92 -0.01 3.35
CA LEU A 159 7.86 -0.24 4.79
C LEU A 159 7.50 -1.72 4.98
N PRO A 160 8.51 -2.60 5.09
CA PRO A 160 8.29 -4.04 5.03
C PRO A 160 7.55 -4.54 6.27
N SER A 161 6.51 -5.34 6.06
CA SER A 161 5.71 -5.98 7.13
C SER A 161 5.29 -5.04 8.27
N ILE A 162 5.01 -3.78 7.94
CA ILE A 162 4.60 -2.74 8.91
C ILE A 162 3.21 -2.99 9.53
N ILE A 163 2.35 -3.77 8.86
CA ILE A 163 1.08 -4.20 9.43
C ILE A 163 1.28 -5.45 10.27
N ALA A 164 0.71 -5.45 11.47
CA ALA A 164 0.78 -6.57 12.41
C ALA A 164 0.22 -7.88 11.78
N PRO A 165 0.81 -9.05 12.06
CA PRO A 165 0.43 -10.31 11.42
C PRO A 165 -1.05 -10.69 11.52
N ASP A 166 -1.69 -10.41 12.66
CA ASP A 166 -3.11 -10.64 12.90
C ASP A 166 -4.00 -9.73 12.04
N ALA A 167 -3.62 -8.46 11.89
CA ALA A 167 -4.29 -7.54 10.99
C ALA A 167 -4.09 -7.93 9.51
N VAL A 168 -2.91 -8.45 9.12
CA VAL A 168 -2.69 -9.01 7.78
C VAL A 168 -3.59 -10.21 7.53
N GLU A 169 -3.67 -11.13 8.48
CA GLU A 169 -4.54 -12.30 8.41
C GLU A 169 -6.01 -11.91 8.20
N GLU A 170 -6.49 -10.92 8.96
CA GLU A 170 -7.85 -10.39 8.80
C GLU A 170 -8.06 -9.72 7.43
N LEU A 171 -7.07 -8.99 6.91
CA LEU A 171 -7.13 -8.42 5.56
C LEU A 171 -7.13 -9.51 4.48
N GLU A 172 -6.38 -10.59 4.65
CA GLU A 172 -6.42 -11.76 3.75
C GLU A 172 -7.81 -12.41 3.75
N ARG A 173 -8.43 -12.55 4.93
CA ARG A 173 -9.81 -13.05 5.08
C ARG A 173 -10.80 -12.13 4.36
N ILE A 174 -10.76 -10.82 4.63
CA ILE A 174 -11.65 -9.84 4.01
C ILE A 174 -11.51 -9.83 2.48
N SER A 175 -10.28 -9.99 1.97
CA SER A 175 -9.98 -9.97 0.53
C SER A 175 -10.12 -11.33 -0.16
N CYS A 176 -10.50 -12.38 0.58
CA CYS A 176 -10.58 -13.76 0.10
C CYS A 176 -9.27 -14.21 -0.58
N THR A 177 -8.13 -13.98 0.08
CA THR A 177 -6.79 -14.43 -0.35
C THR A 177 -6.16 -15.34 0.70
N GLY A 178 -4.95 -15.85 0.43
CA GLY A 178 -4.27 -16.76 1.36
C GLY A 178 -5.09 -18.03 1.61
N ARG A 179 -5.45 -18.29 2.87
CA ARG A 179 -6.29 -19.46 3.26
C ARG A 179 -7.75 -19.36 2.78
N TRP A 180 -8.21 -18.16 2.43
CA TRP A 180 -9.59 -17.88 1.99
C TRP A 180 -9.72 -17.74 0.48
N ASP A 181 -8.72 -18.18 -0.28
CA ASP A 181 -8.70 -18.08 -1.75
C ASP A 181 -9.85 -18.83 -2.45
N HIS A 182 -10.49 -19.77 -1.76
CA HIS A 182 -11.68 -20.47 -2.27
C HIS A 182 -12.96 -19.62 -2.21
N GLU A 183 -12.97 -18.51 -1.47
CA GLU A 183 -14.14 -17.65 -1.29
C GLU A 183 -14.28 -16.59 -2.39
N THR A 184 -15.46 -15.97 -2.48
CA THR A 184 -15.71 -14.87 -3.43
C THR A 184 -15.83 -13.55 -2.68
N TYR A 185 -15.02 -12.58 -3.09
CA TYR A 185 -15.05 -11.24 -2.50
C TYR A 185 -16.38 -10.53 -2.80
N ASP A 186 -17.11 -10.19 -1.74
CA ASP A 186 -18.33 -9.40 -1.83
C ASP A 186 -18.03 -7.94 -2.19
N ARG A 187 -18.46 -7.51 -3.38
CA ARG A 187 -18.30 -6.13 -3.87
C ARG A 187 -19.49 -5.22 -3.56
N SER A 188 -20.55 -5.73 -2.92
CA SER A 188 -21.77 -4.95 -2.64
C SER A 188 -21.60 -3.88 -1.56
N THR A 189 -20.61 -4.06 -0.68
CA THR A 189 -20.27 -3.15 0.42
C THR A 189 -18.83 -2.65 0.30
N GLY A 190 -18.57 -1.42 0.77
CA GLY A 190 -17.23 -0.84 0.77
C GLY A 190 -16.29 -1.56 1.72
N ALA A 191 -14.99 -1.59 1.43
CA ALA A 191 -14.00 -2.35 2.21
C ALA A 191 -13.95 -1.93 3.69
N LEU A 192 -14.12 -0.63 3.98
CA LEU A 192 -14.00 -0.07 5.33
C LEU A 192 -14.98 -0.69 6.34
N VAL A 193 -16.16 -1.15 5.89
CA VAL A 193 -17.17 -1.78 6.77
C VAL A 193 -17.07 -3.32 6.84
N LYS A 194 -16.04 -3.91 6.21
CA LYS A 194 -15.86 -5.37 6.18
C LYS A 194 -15.03 -5.90 7.35
N GLY A 195 -14.25 -5.04 8.01
CA GLY A 195 -13.50 -5.38 9.20
C GLY A 195 -12.58 -4.25 9.66
N ILE A 196 -12.25 -4.25 10.94
CA ILE A 196 -11.49 -3.17 11.60
C ILE A 196 -10.07 -3.01 11.04
N ALA A 197 -9.46 -4.10 10.58
CA ALA A 197 -8.11 -4.10 10.01
C ALA A 197 -7.97 -3.18 8.79
N VAL A 198 -9.05 -2.94 8.03
CA VAL A 198 -9.05 -1.99 6.92
C VAL A 198 -8.87 -0.55 7.43
N ALA A 199 -9.57 -0.20 8.51
CA ALA A 199 -9.45 1.11 9.14
C ALA A 199 -8.08 1.29 9.81
N GLN A 200 -7.61 0.28 10.57
CA GLN A 200 -6.30 0.31 11.23
C GLN A 200 -5.15 0.42 10.23
N ALA A 201 -5.19 -0.35 9.15
CA ALA A 201 -4.23 -0.22 8.07
C ALA A 201 -4.32 1.18 7.44
N ALA A 202 -5.54 1.67 7.17
CA ALA A 202 -5.71 3.01 6.62
C ALA A 202 -5.10 4.11 7.51
N THR A 203 -5.10 3.92 8.83
CA THR A 203 -4.54 4.83 9.83
C THR A 203 -3.15 4.44 10.36
N GLU A 204 -2.40 3.54 9.69
CA GLU A 204 -1.08 3.13 10.20
C GLU A 204 -0.14 4.35 10.33
N PRO A 205 0.39 4.62 11.54
CA PRO A 205 0.92 5.93 11.90
C PRO A 205 2.27 6.28 11.28
N VAL A 206 3.16 5.32 11.04
CA VAL A 206 4.51 5.56 10.50
C VAL A 206 4.40 6.02 9.05
N SER A 207 3.67 5.29 8.22
CA SER A 207 3.49 5.69 6.81
C SER A 207 2.76 7.02 6.68
N LEU A 208 1.78 7.32 7.53
CA LEU A 208 1.12 8.63 7.55
C LEU A 208 2.10 9.76 7.90
N TRP A 209 2.95 9.55 8.92
CA TRP A 209 3.99 10.52 9.25
C TRP A 209 4.96 10.74 8.09
N VAL A 210 5.48 9.65 7.47
CA VAL A 210 6.38 9.72 6.31
C VAL A 210 5.75 10.52 5.17
N MET A 211 4.48 10.27 4.84
CA MET A 211 3.77 10.99 3.78
C MET A 211 3.56 12.47 4.12
N ARG A 212 3.24 12.82 5.37
CA ARG A 212 3.12 14.22 5.82
C ARG A 212 4.42 14.98 5.66
N GLN A 213 5.53 14.36 6.07
CA GLN A 213 6.85 14.96 5.92
C GLN A 213 7.24 15.11 4.44
N TYR A 214 7.00 14.08 3.62
CA TYR A 214 7.30 14.11 2.20
C TYR A 214 6.50 15.16 1.43
N MET A 215 5.20 15.28 1.71
CA MET A 215 4.32 16.31 1.12
C MET A 215 4.44 17.68 1.79
N ARG A 216 5.24 17.81 2.86
CA ARG A 216 5.45 19.03 3.64
C ARG A 216 4.15 19.66 4.16
N THR A 217 3.21 18.82 4.58
CA THR A 217 1.94 19.24 5.18
C THR A 217 1.44 18.20 6.18
N SER A 218 0.95 18.65 7.33
CA SER A 218 0.24 17.78 8.28
C SER A 218 -1.17 17.44 7.83
N GLU A 219 -1.77 18.31 7.00
CA GLU A 219 -3.13 18.17 6.51
C GLU A 219 -3.17 17.36 5.21
N ILE A 220 -3.40 16.06 5.37
CA ILE A 220 -3.51 15.07 4.30
C ILE A 220 -4.87 14.38 4.34
N ARG A 221 -5.28 13.80 3.21
CA ARG A 221 -6.58 13.15 3.02
C ARG A 221 -6.51 11.99 2.06
N MET A 222 -7.53 11.16 2.05
CA MET A 222 -7.73 10.12 1.06
C MET A 222 -8.35 10.70 -0.22
N GLY A 223 -7.75 10.40 -1.37
CA GLY A 223 -8.30 10.74 -2.69
C GLY A 223 -9.51 9.89 -3.07
N HIS A 224 -9.66 8.71 -2.45
CA HIS A 224 -10.82 7.82 -2.55
C HIS A 224 -10.86 6.91 -1.32
N PRO A 225 -12.02 6.29 -1.00
CA PRO A 225 -12.07 5.33 0.10
C PRO A 225 -11.06 4.18 -0.10
N PRO A 226 -10.48 3.61 0.98
CA PRO A 226 -9.63 2.43 0.87
C PRO A 226 -10.34 1.32 0.10
N GLY A 227 -9.65 0.79 -0.93
CA GLY A 227 -10.20 -0.21 -1.84
C GLY A 227 -9.33 -1.46 -1.89
N LEU A 228 -9.94 -2.63 -1.98
CA LEU A 228 -9.22 -3.89 -2.16
C LEU A 228 -9.15 -4.26 -3.65
N ALA A 229 -7.94 -4.37 -4.17
CA ALA A 229 -7.65 -4.81 -5.53
C ALA A 229 -7.19 -6.27 -5.51
N ILE A 230 -8.11 -7.17 -5.86
CA ILE A 230 -7.87 -8.62 -5.90
C ILE A 230 -7.59 -9.04 -7.34
N LEU A 231 -6.39 -9.55 -7.59
CA LEU A 231 -5.99 -10.15 -8.86
C LEU A 231 -6.15 -11.66 -8.78
N THR A 232 -7.12 -12.19 -9.51
CA THR A 232 -7.25 -13.63 -9.77
C THR A 232 -6.19 -14.10 -10.76
N PRO A 233 -5.96 -15.42 -10.90
CA PRO A 233 -5.15 -15.97 -11.99
C PRO A 233 -5.54 -15.38 -13.35
N ASP A 234 -4.54 -15.15 -14.19
CA ASP A 234 -4.74 -14.59 -15.53
C ASP A 234 -5.32 -15.63 -16.49
N ASP A 235 -6.42 -15.26 -17.14
CA ASP A 235 -7.14 -16.09 -18.11
C ASP A 235 -6.62 -15.90 -19.55
N GLY A 236 -5.71 -14.94 -19.75
CA GLY A 236 -5.20 -14.58 -21.07
C GLY A 236 -6.11 -13.65 -21.88
N GLU A 237 -7.34 -13.39 -21.42
CA GLU A 237 -8.40 -12.72 -22.19
C GLU A 237 -8.79 -11.36 -21.60
N ARG A 238 -8.85 -11.25 -20.26
CA ARG A 238 -9.28 -10.02 -19.59
C ARG A 238 -8.37 -8.84 -19.91
N ASP A 239 -8.97 -7.67 -20.02
CA ASP A 239 -8.23 -6.42 -20.19
C ASP A 239 -7.32 -6.17 -18.98
N VAL A 240 -6.17 -5.54 -19.24
CA VAL A 240 -5.15 -5.24 -18.24
C VAL A 240 -4.94 -3.73 -18.13
N GLN A 241 -4.49 -3.28 -16.97
CA GLN A 241 -4.19 -1.87 -16.75
C GLN A 241 -2.88 -1.50 -17.48
N GLY A 242 -2.91 -0.46 -18.31
CA GLY A 242 -1.72 0.12 -18.93
C GLY A 242 -0.90 0.98 -17.96
N TRP A 243 0.25 1.46 -18.44
CA TRP A 243 1.12 2.34 -17.68
C TRP A 243 0.48 3.72 -17.44
N HIS A 244 0.52 4.20 -16.21
CA HIS A 244 -0.08 5.48 -15.84
C HIS A 244 0.58 6.03 -14.58
N SER A 245 0.19 7.24 -14.20
CA SER A 245 0.53 7.92 -12.95
C SER A 245 -0.75 8.45 -12.32
N ASP A 246 -0.82 8.53 -10.99
CA ASP A 246 -2.04 8.97 -10.32
C ASP A 246 -2.05 10.46 -9.96
N PHE A 247 -0.96 11.17 -10.23
CA PHE A 247 -0.83 12.61 -10.04
C PHE A 247 -1.90 13.37 -10.85
N PRO A 248 -2.46 14.49 -10.38
CA PRO A 248 -2.90 14.87 -9.04
C PRO A 248 -4.36 14.40 -8.86
N TYR A 249 -4.57 13.16 -8.40
CA TYR A 249 -5.84 12.42 -8.24
C TYR A 249 -6.69 12.21 -9.52
N HIS A 250 -6.01 12.14 -10.67
CA HIS A 250 -6.46 12.05 -12.07
C HIS A 250 -7.14 13.32 -12.60
N TRP A 251 -6.36 14.37 -12.80
CA TRP A 251 -6.92 15.65 -13.19
C TRP A 251 -7.68 15.57 -14.52
N GLY A 252 -8.93 16.02 -14.45
CA GLY A 252 -9.96 15.96 -15.48
C GLY A 252 -11.14 15.01 -15.19
N ILE A 253 -11.12 14.19 -14.13
CA ILE A 253 -12.14 13.19 -13.68
C ILE A 253 -12.48 12.08 -14.70
N PHE A 254 -12.52 12.38 -16.00
CA PHE A 254 -12.38 11.47 -17.13
C PHE A 254 -11.84 12.33 -18.28
N ALA A 255 -10.52 12.35 -18.50
CA ALA A 255 -10.02 12.73 -19.81
C ALA A 255 -10.73 11.82 -20.84
N THR A 256 -11.67 12.41 -21.56
CA THR A 256 -12.50 11.75 -22.58
C THR A 256 -11.61 10.89 -23.46
N ARG A 257 -12.01 9.63 -23.67
CA ARG A 257 -11.43 8.64 -24.61
C ARG A 257 -10.38 9.26 -25.56
N GLY A 258 -9.08 9.13 -25.23
CA GLY A 258 -7.99 9.34 -26.18
C GLY A 258 -7.17 10.64 -26.09
N THR A 259 -7.21 11.42 -25.01
CA THR A 259 -6.39 12.64 -24.90
C THR A 259 -5.15 12.46 -24.00
N GLY A 260 -3.98 12.22 -24.62
CA GLY A 260 -2.63 12.61 -24.16
C GLY A 260 -2.15 12.23 -22.75
N PRO A 261 -0.90 12.58 -22.38
CA PRO A 261 -0.33 12.23 -21.07
C PRO A 261 -1.10 12.88 -19.91
N GLU A 262 -1.34 12.09 -18.85
CA GLU A 262 -2.15 12.46 -17.68
C GLU A 262 -1.46 13.50 -16.77
N ILE A 263 -0.14 13.68 -16.92
CA ILE A 263 0.65 14.72 -16.24
C ILE A 263 0.96 15.84 -17.25
N PRO A 264 0.59 17.10 -16.97
CA PRO A 264 1.08 18.25 -17.73
C PRO A 264 2.61 18.29 -17.68
N PRO A 265 3.30 18.32 -18.83
CA PRO A 265 4.76 18.41 -18.86
C PRO A 265 5.26 19.55 -17.99
N HIS A 266 6.14 19.25 -17.04
CA HIS A 266 6.65 20.23 -16.09
C HIS A 266 8.10 19.94 -15.70
N ASN A 267 8.79 20.95 -15.18
CA ASN A 267 10.18 20.84 -14.71
C ASN A 267 10.33 21.20 -13.22
N PHE A 268 9.26 21.01 -12.42
CA PHE A 268 9.26 21.24 -10.98
C PHE A 268 9.51 19.91 -10.22
N PRO A 269 10.78 19.55 -9.92
CA PRO A 269 11.08 18.28 -9.25
C PRO A 269 10.45 18.21 -7.84
N GLU A 270 10.38 19.35 -7.15
CA GLU A 270 9.81 19.51 -5.80
C GLU A 270 8.27 19.43 -5.76
N LEU A 271 7.60 19.31 -6.90
CA LEU A 271 6.14 19.30 -6.97
C LEU A 271 5.56 17.96 -6.50
N VAL A 272 5.20 17.86 -5.22
CA VAL A 272 4.53 16.68 -4.64
C VAL A 272 3.06 17.01 -4.38
N MET A 273 2.15 16.42 -5.15
CA MET A 273 0.69 16.63 -4.99
C MET A 273 -0.07 15.39 -4.53
N GLY A 274 0.65 14.32 -4.20
CA GLY A 274 0.06 13.11 -3.64
C GLY A 274 1.08 11.98 -3.57
N VAL A 275 0.77 11.02 -2.70
CA VAL A 275 1.51 9.78 -2.51
C VAL A 275 0.53 8.62 -2.63
N GLN A 276 0.89 7.61 -3.40
CA GLN A 276 0.20 6.34 -3.40
C GLN A 276 0.74 5.46 -2.29
N ARG A 277 -0.17 4.77 -1.62
CA ARG A 277 0.09 3.93 -0.46
C ARG A 277 -0.58 2.58 -0.70
N ASN A 278 0.18 1.66 -1.26
CA ASN A 278 -0.30 0.32 -1.59
C ASN A 278 0.13 -0.67 -0.52
N LEU A 279 -0.84 -1.23 0.19
CA LEU A 279 -0.61 -2.33 1.12
C LEU A 279 -0.56 -3.65 0.37
N CYS A 280 0.50 -4.41 0.57
CA CYS A 280 0.58 -5.81 0.17
C CYS A 280 -0.26 -6.64 1.16
N VAL A 281 -1.53 -6.90 0.86
CA VAL A 281 -2.39 -7.73 1.74
C VAL A 281 -1.87 -9.18 1.74
N SER A 282 -1.59 -9.70 0.55
CA SER A 282 -0.81 -10.92 0.36
C SER A 282 0.61 -10.57 -0.09
N GLU A 283 1.52 -11.54 -0.06
CA GLU A 283 2.87 -11.37 -0.62
C GLU A 283 2.84 -10.91 -2.08
N PHE A 284 3.71 -9.97 -2.43
CA PHE A 284 3.92 -9.48 -3.79
C PHE A 284 5.15 -10.15 -4.37
N ARG A 285 4.95 -10.92 -5.45
CA ARG A 285 6.00 -11.50 -6.27
C ARG A 285 5.78 -11.13 -7.72
N LYS A 286 6.86 -11.11 -8.50
CA LYS A 286 6.76 -10.86 -9.94
C LYS A 286 5.73 -11.78 -10.58
N GLU A 287 5.86 -13.08 -10.32
CA GLU A 287 5.00 -14.14 -10.84
C GLU A 287 3.51 -14.04 -10.44
N ASN A 288 3.19 -13.45 -9.29
CA ASN A 288 1.80 -13.32 -8.81
C ASN A 288 1.15 -11.97 -9.13
N GLY A 289 1.81 -11.17 -9.97
CA GLY A 289 1.28 -9.89 -10.45
C GLY A 289 1.51 -8.74 -9.49
N ALA A 290 2.65 -8.72 -8.79
CA ALA A 290 3.12 -7.52 -8.10
C ALA A 290 3.15 -6.30 -9.04
N THR A 291 2.89 -5.12 -8.47
CA THR A 291 2.85 -3.87 -9.23
C THR A 291 4.18 -3.63 -9.96
N CYS A 292 4.08 -3.28 -11.23
CA CYS A 292 5.22 -2.87 -12.04
C CYS A 292 5.38 -1.34 -11.97
N PHE A 293 6.61 -0.86 -11.95
CA PHE A 293 6.97 0.54 -11.81
C PHE A 293 8.02 0.95 -12.86
N LYS A 294 8.09 2.24 -13.17
CA LYS A 294 9.30 2.86 -13.68
C LYS A 294 9.92 3.64 -12.52
N LEU A 295 10.81 3.01 -11.76
CA LEU A 295 11.42 3.69 -10.62
C LEU A 295 12.23 4.90 -11.12
N GLY A 296 12.12 6.02 -10.40
CA GLY A 296 12.71 7.29 -10.80
C GLY A 296 11.85 8.15 -11.75
N SER A 297 10.74 7.65 -12.30
CA SER A 297 9.95 8.44 -13.27
C SER A 297 9.27 9.68 -12.67
N HIS A 298 9.13 9.74 -11.34
CA HIS A 298 8.60 10.92 -10.63
C HIS A 298 9.39 12.20 -10.94
N ALA A 299 10.67 12.08 -11.30
CA ALA A 299 11.53 13.21 -11.63
C ALA A 299 11.44 13.66 -13.10
N LEU A 300 10.76 12.89 -13.97
CA LEU A 300 10.68 13.20 -15.41
C LEU A 300 9.71 14.33 -15.73
N GLY A 301 8.68 14.50 -14.89
CA GLY A 301 7.66 15.54 -15.11
C GLY A 301 6.81 15.32 -16.36
N GLU A 302 6.70 14.08 -16.83
CA GLU A 302 5.91 13.68 -18.00
C GLU A 302 5.21 12.33 -17.75
N GLY A 303 4.23 11.97 -18.59
CA GLY A 303 3.55 10.67 -18.54
C GLY A 303 4.35 9.57 -19.25
N PRO A 304 3.97 8.29 -19.04
CA PRO A 304 4.61 7.17 -19.74
C PRO A 304 4.44 7.32 -21.25
N PRO A 305 5.46 6.94 -22.05
CA PRO A 305 5.41 7.10 -23.50
C PRO A 305 4.47 6.06 -24.13
N ASP A 306 4.00 6.34 -25.36
CA ASP A 306 2.97 5.54 -26.02
C ASP A 306 3.39 4.08 -26.23
N GLU A 307 4.66 3.82 -26.53
CA GLU A 307 5.19 2.47 -26.74
C GLU A 307 5.21 1.63 -25.45
N TRP A 308 5.08 2.24 -24.28
CA TRP A 308 4.93 1.50 -23.03
C TRP A 308 3.52 0.92 -22.87
N GLY A 309 2.55 1.45 -23.61
CA GLY A 309 1.16 1.05 -23.51
C GLY A 309 0.43 1.77 -22.39
N PRO A 310 0.11 3.06 -22.59
CA PRO A 310 -0.48 3.90 -21.56
C PRO A 310 -1.90 3.48 -21.18
N GLY A 311 -2.29 3.76 -19.94
CA GLY A 311 -3.53 3.31 -19.31
C GLY A 311 -4.80 3.71 -20.04
N HIS A 312 -4.83 4.89 -20.68
CA HIS A 312 -5.97 5.37 -21.44
C HIS A 312 -6.27 4.52 -22.71
N ILE A 313 -5.26 3.78 -23.20
CA ILE A 313 -5.36 2.89 -24.37
C ILE A 313 -5.63 1.45 -23.91
N TYR A 314 -4.79 0.91 -23.03
CA TYR A 314 -4.82 -0.53 -22.70
C TYR A 314 -6.04 -0.96 -21.89
N ARG A 315 -6.78 -0.02 -21.29
CA ARG A 315 -8.07 -0.31 -20.62
C ARG A 315 -9.23 -0.54 -21.58
N GLN A 316 -9.04 -0.38 -22.89
CA GLN A 316 -10.12 -0.49 -23.87
C GLN A 316 -10.47 -1.97 -24.14
N PRO A 317 -11.77 -2.32 -24.21
CA PRO A 317 -12.18 -3.70 -24.44
C PRO A 317 -11.54 -4.33 -25.68
N GLY A 318 -10.87 -5.46 -25.48
CA GLY A 318 -10.25 -6.23 -26.57
C GLY A 318 -8.91 -5.69 -27.07
N TYR A 319 -8.40 -4.60 -26.49
CA TYR A 319 -7.11 -4.03 -26.87
C TYR A 319 -5.98 -5.03 -26.61
N ARG A 320 -6.02 -5.71 -25.46
CA ARG A 320 -5.07 -6.78 -25.12
C ARG A 320 -5.02 -7.87 -26.18
N ALA A 321 -6.18 -8.30 -26.70
CA ALA A 321 -6.22 -9.36 -27.72
C ALA A 321 -5.55 -8.93 -29.03
N ALA A 322 -5.62 -7.64 -29.39
CA ALA A 322 -5.02 -7.09 -30.59
C ALA A 322 -3.53 -6.71 -30.43
N HIS A 323 -3.11 -6.27 -29.24
CA HIS A 323 -1.81 -5.64 -29.01
C HIS A 323 -0.92 -6.34 -27.98
N GLY A 324 -1.45 -7.33 -27.25
CA GLY A 324 -0.73 -8.05 -26.21
C GLY A 324 -0.75 -7.33 -24.86
N LEU A 325 0.28 -7.58 -24.04
CA LEU A 325 0.45 -6.94 -22.74
C LEU A 325 1.16 -5.58 -22.89
N PRO A 326 0.93 -4.62 -21.97
CA PRO A 326 1.74 -3.42 -21.88
C PRO A 326 3.21 -3.76 -21.65
N TYR A 327 4.10 -2.78 -21.87
CA TYR A 327 5.55 -2.97 -21.75
C TYR A 327 5.94 -3.62 -20.42
N ASN A 328 6.77 -4.64 -20.53
CA ASN A 328 7.28 -5.54 -19.51
C ASN A 328 8.79 -5.81 -19.72
N GLY A 329 9.47 -4.87 -20.38
CA GLY A 329 10.89 -4.94 -20.70
C GLY A 329 11.81 -4.57 -19.53
N PRO A 330 13.14 -4.57 -19.76
CA PRO A 330 14.16 -4.40 -18.72
C PRO A 330 14.19 -2.99 -18.09
N ASP A 331 13.58 -2.00 -18.72
CA ASP A 331 13.50 -0.64 -18.16
C ASP A 331 12.40 -0.48 -17.11
N ALA A 332 11.52 -1.47 -16.99
CA ALA A 332 10.51 -1.54 -15.95
C ALA A 332 11.03 -2.34 -14.74
N ASP A 333 10.45 -2.06 -13.59
CA ASP A 333 10.78 -2.67 -12.32
C ASP A 333 9.56 -3.37 -11.73
N VAL A 334 9.78 -4.40 -10.93
CA VAL A 334 8.76 -4.98 -10.05
C VAL A 334 9.28 -5.00 -8.63
N VAL A 335 8.51 -4.42 -7.72
CA VAL A 335 8.83 -4.44 -6.29
C VAL A 335 8.19 -5.68 -5.68
N GLU A 336 9.02 -6.63 -5.24
CA GLU A 336 8.61 -7.79 -4.46
C GLU A 336 8.69 -7.47 -2.97
N ALA A 337 7.63 -7.76 -2.22
CA ALA A 337 7.53 -7.43 -0.80
C ALA A 337 6.65 -8.44 -0.06
N PRO A 338 6.92 -8.71 1.23
CA PRO A 338 6.10 -9.60 2.04
C PRO A 338 4.70 -9.02 2.30
N GLY A 339 3.75 -9.89 2.63
CA GLY A 339 2.44 -9.46 3.16
C GLY A 339 2.60 -8.53 4.38
N GLY A 340 1.69 -7.57 4.50
CA GLY A 340 1.73 -6.50 5.50
C GLY A 340 2.64 -5.33 5.16
N SER A 341 3.31 -5.33 4.01
CA SER A 341 4.20 -4.23 3.61
C SER A 341 3.45 -3.09 2.94
N TYR A 342 3.79 -1.85 3.29
CA TYR A 342 3.41 -0.70 2.47
C TYR A 342 4.47 -0.43 1.40
N ILE A 343 4.04 -0.21 0.16
CA ILE A 343 4.85 0.42 -0.88
C ILE A 343 4.30 1.83 -1.03
N LEU A 344 5.09 2.81 -0.59
CA LEU A 344 4.79 4.23 -0.75
C LEU A 344 5.53 4.74 -1.98
N TYR A 345 4.84 5.50 -2.83
CA TYR A 345 5.47 6.11 -3.99
C TYR A 345 4.82 7.42 -4.35
N ASP A 346 5.64 8.36 -4.82
CA ASP A 346 5.19 9.62 -5.37
C ASP A 346 4.15 9.37 -6.46
N SER A 347 3.03 10.09 -6.43
CA SER A 347 1.93 9.89 -7.38
C SER A 347 2.33 10.11 -8.86
N ARG A 348 3.49 10.73 -9.13
CA ARG A 348 4.09 10.87 -10.47
C ARG A 348 4.80 9.61 -10.96
N VAL A 349 5.09 8.64 -10.09
CA VAL A 349 5.72 7.37 -10.50
C VAL A 349 4.80 6.62 -11.46
N TRP A 350 5.35 6.22 -12.60
CA TRP A 350 4.64 5.43 -13.59
C TRP A 350 4.54 4.01 -13.09
N HIS A 351 3.35 3.45 -13.15
CA HIS A 351 3.11 2.11 -12.68
C HIS A 351 1.95 1.46 -13.44
N ARG A 352 1.83 0.15 -13.24
CA ARG A 352 0.68 -0.65 -13.66
C ARG A 352 0.54 -1.88 -12.78
N ALA A 353 -0.66 -2.44 -12.71
CA ALA A 353 -0.83 -3.77 -12.14
C ALA A 353 0.01 -4.81 -12.91
N GLY A 354 0.61 -5.74 -12.18
CA GLY A 354 1.25 -6.92 -12.76
C GLY A 354 0.20 -7.93 -13.25
N VAL A 355 0.66 -8.91 -14.02
CA VAL A 355 -0.18 -10.04 -14.45
C VAL A 355 0.05 -11.21 -13.52
N ASN A 356 -1.03 -11.71 -12.89
CA ASN A 356 -0.94 -12.85 -11.98
C ASN A 356 -0.90 -14.16 -12.75
N ARG A 357 0.26 -14.81 -12.77
CA ARG A 357 0.50 -16.08 -13.49
C ARG A 357 0.51 -17.29 -12.56
N THR A 358 0.16 -17.10 -11.30
CA THR A 358 0.00 -18.17 -10.33
C THR A 358 -1.45 -18.69 -10.34
N ASP A 359 -1.67 -19.81 -9.67
CA ASP A 359 -3.00 -20.39 -9.44
C ASP A 359 -3.73 -19.80 -8.22
N ARG A 360 -3.15 -18.78 -7.57
CA ARG A 360 -3.66 -18.16 -6.34
C ARG A 360 -4.09 -16.72 -6.57
N LYS A 361 -5.05 -16.22 -5.81
CA LYS A 361 -5.34 -14.77 -5.77
C LYS A 361 -4.25 -14.01 -5.02
N ARG A 362 -4.03 -12.77 -5.44
CA ARG A 362 -3.21 -11.76 -4.74
C ARG A 362 -4.05 -10.53 -4.48
N ALA A 363 -3.94 -9.92 -3.31
CA ALA A 363 -4.68 -8.72 -2.92
C ALA A 363 -3.76 -7.55 -2.56
N ALA A 364 -4.21 -6.35 -2.89
CA ALA A 364 -3.65 -5.09 -2.41
C ALA A 364 -4.75 -4.27 -1.75
N MET A 365 -4.41 -3.45 -0.76
CA MET A 365 -5.25 -2.32 -0.38
C MET A 365 -4.67 -1.06 -1.02
N LEU A 366 -5.47 -0.40 -1.85
CA LEU A 366 -5.07 0.79 -2.60
C LEU A 366 -5.55 2.05 -1.86
N GLN A 367 -4.64 2.99 -1.68
CA GLN A 367 -4.91 4.26 -1.02
C GLN A 367 -4.14 5.38 -1.70
N ALA A 368 -4.86 6.34 -2.28
CA ALA A 368 -4.27 7.59 -2.72
C ALA A 368 -4.34 8.61 -1.58
N VAL A 369 -3.21 9.17 -1.18
CA VAL A 369 -3.14 10.21 -0.15
C VAL A 369 -2.73 11.54 -0.78
N ILE A 370 -3.49 12.58 -0.49
CA ILE A 370 -3.36 13.90 -1.12
C ILE A 370 -3.31 15.01 -0.05
N PRO A 371 -2.66 16.15 -0.32
CA PRO A 371 -2.79 17.34 0.51
C PRO A 371 -4.23 17.85 0.60
N MET A 372 -4.57 18.54 1.68
CA MET A 372 -5.89 19.16 1.91
C MET A 372 -6.31 20.13 0.78
N TYR A 373 -5.40 20.84 0.13
CA TYR A 373 -5.80 21.76 -0.95
C TYR A 373 -6.10 21.05 -2.29
N ILE A 374 -5.87 19.74 -2.37
CA ILE A 374 -6.16 18.90 -3.52
C ILE A 374 -7.54 18.27 -3.29
N MET A 375 -8.44 18.38 -4.28
CA MET A 375 -9.78 17.79 -4.19
C MET A 375 -9.67 16.25 -4.33
N PRO A 376 -10.57 15.44 -3.76
CA PRO A 376 -10.50 13.99 -3.92
C PRO A 376 -11.15 13.52 -5.24
N LYS A 377 -10.75 12.34 -5.74
CA LYS A 377 -11.35 11.67 -6.91
C LYS A 377 -12.79 11.24 -6.63
N THR A 378 -13.05 10.86 -5.39
CA THR A 378 -14.35 10.37 -4.94
C THR A 378 -14.65 10.95 -3.57
N ASP A 379 -15.90 11.36 -3.33
CA ASP A 379 -16.33 11.76 -1.99
C ASP A 379 -16.23 10.58 -1.02
N THR A 380 -15.30 10.69 -0.08
CA THR A 380 -14.99 9.70 0.96
C THR A 380 -15.97 9.75 2.14
N SER A 381 -16.75 10.82 2.25
CA SER A 381 -17.57 11.09 3.44
C SER A 381 -18.65 10.04 3.66
N ARG A 382 -19.27 9.53 2.59
CA ARG A 382 -20.27 8.46 2.68
C ARG A 382 -19.66 7.16 3.21
N ALA A 383 -18.45 6.81 2.78
CA ALA A 383 -17.76 5.62 3.26
C ALA A 383 -17.43 5.75 4.76
N TYR A 384 -16.96 6.93 5.18
CA TYR A 384 -16.74 7.23 6.60
C TYR A 384 -18.03 7.16 7.41
N ARG A 385 -19.13 7.73 6.90
CA ARG A 385 -20.44 7.68 7.57
C ARG A 385 -20.89 6.24 7.80
N ASN A 386 -20.85 5.41 6.76
CA ASN A 386 -21.21 4.00 6.88
C ASN A 386 -20.35 3.27 7.92
N PHE A 387 -19.07 3.65 8.05
CA PHE A 387 -18.18 3.08 9.05
C PHE A 387 -18.56 3.50 10.47
N ILE A 388 -18.79 4.79 10.74
CA ILE A 388 -19.17 5.25 12.08
C ILE A 388 -20.56 4.80 12.53
N GLU A 389 -21.44 4.46 11.59
CA GLU A 389 -22.75 3.84 11.88
C GLU A 389 -22.64 2.31 12.10
N SER A 390 -21.49 1.71 11.80
CA SER A 390 -21.22 0.28 12.01
C SER A 390 -20.66 0.01 13.43
N PRO A 391 -20.80 -1.22 13.96
CA PRO A 391 -20.23 -1.57 15.26
C PRO A 391 -18.70 -1.49 15.29
N LEU A 392 -18.03 -1.55 14.13
CA LEU A 392 -16.56 -1.49 14.02
C LEU A 392 -15.99 -0.17 14.55
N ALA A 393 -16.76 0.92 14.55
CA ALA A 393 -16.29 2.21 15.03
C ALA A 393 -15.91 2.19 16.51
N GLY A 394 -16.57 1.34 17.31
CA GLY A 394 -16.27 1.16 18.74
C GLY A 394 -15.01 0.33 19.00
N GLU A 395 -14.41 -0.28 17.97
CA GLU A 395 -13.19 -1.07 18.08
C GLU A 395 -11.92 -0.25 17.83
N LEU A 396 -12.04 0.95 17.24
CA LEU A 396 -10.91 1.87 17.09
C LEU A 396 -10.59 2.57 18.41
N THR A 397 -9.31 2.84 18.62
CA THR A 397 -8.89 3.79 19.65
C THR A 397 -9.40 5.20 19.31
N PRO A 398 -9.53 6.09 20.32
CA PRO A 398 -9.88 7.49 20.08
C PRO A 398 -8.98 8.18 19.04
N LEU A 399 -7.67 7.90 19.05
CA LEU A 399 -6.74 8.45 18.07
C LEU A 399 -6.98 7.89 16.66
N GLU A 400 -7.13 6.58 16.49
CA GLU A 400 -7.39 5.99 15.17
C GLU A 400 -8.70 6.52 14.56
N LEU A 401 -9.74 6.69 15.37
CA LEU A 401 -11.01 7.27 14.90
C LEU A 401 -10.84 8.74 14.49
N LYS A 402 -10.09 9.54 15.27
CA LYS A 402 -9.74 10.93 14.93
C LYS A 402 -8.97 10.99 13.61
N GLU A 403 -7.98 10.12 13.43
CA GLU A 403 -7.12 10.04 12.24
C GLU A 403 -7.93 9.62 11.01
N LEU A 404 -8.76 8.58 11.12
CA LEU A 404 -9.64 8.14 10.03
C LEU A 404 -10.61 9.25 9.61
N LYS A 405 -11.18 9.98 10.58
CA LYS A 405 -12.04 11.14 10.31
C LYS A 405 -11.29 12.23 9.54
N ALA A 406 -10.07 12.56 9.94
CA ALA A 406 -9.24 13.56 9.28
C ALA A 406 -8.90 13.15 7.84
N LEU A 407 -8.59 11.87 7.62
CA LEU A 407 -8.27 11.32 6.31
C LEU A 407 -9.49 11.28 5.37
N MET A 408 -10.69 11.01 5.91
CA MET A 408 -11.88 10.76 5.10
C MET A 408 -12.83 11.96 4.97
N ILE A 409 -12.67 13.02 5.77
CA ILE A 409 -13.52 14.22 5.72
C ILE A 409 -12.72 15.43 5.23
N THR A 410 -13.20 16.05 4.16
CA THR A 410 -12.65 17.30 3.63
C THR A 410 -13.13 18.49 4.46
N ARG A 411 -12.21 19.22 5.08
CA ARG A 411 -12.45 20.46 5.84
C ARG A 411 -11.65 21.61 5.26
N ILE A 412 -12.23 22.80 5.18
CA ILE A 412 -11.55 24.05 4.80
C ILE A 412 -11.79 25.06 5.91
N GLU A 413 -10.71 25.64 6.43
CA GLU A 413 -10.77 26.76 7.36
C GLU A 413 -10.67 28.07 6.56
N GLY A 414 -11.71 28.89 6.60
CA GLY A 414 -11.77 30.19 5.92
C GLY A 414 -12.07 31.33 6.90
N SER A 415 -12.09 32.57 6.39
CA SER A 415 -12.42 33.75 7.20
C SER A 415 -13.83 33.71 7.82
N GLY A 416 -14.72 32.83 7.32
CA GLY A 416 -16.05 32.57 7.87
C GLY A 416 -16.13 31.41 8.87
N GLY A 417 -15.00 30.79 9.23
CA GLY A 417 -14.94 29.64 10.13
C GLY A 417 -14.54 28.33 9.44
N LYS A 418 -14.73 27.23 10.16
CA LYS A 418 -14.45 25.87 9.66
C LYS A 418 -15.65 25.36 8.87
N HIS A 419 -15.42 24.89 7.65
CA HIS A 419 -16.46 24.35 6.78
C HIS A 419 -16.11 22.92 6.38
N VAL A 420 -17.09 22.01 6.46
CA VAL A 420 -16.97 20.64 5.91
C VAL A 420 -17.43 20.66 4.46
N VAL A 421 -16.58 20.19 3.55
CA VAL A 421 -16.89 20.04 2.12
C VAL A 421 -17.26 18.58 1.88
N THR A 422 -18.55 18.31 1.73
CA THR A 422 -19.10 16.96 1.58
C THR A 422 -20.46 17.00 0.90
N THR A 423 -20.87 15.91 0.26
CA THR A 423 -22.25 15.73 -0.22
C THR A 423 -23.19 15.19 0.87
N ASP A 424 -22.69 14.79 2.04
CA ASP A 424 -23.49 14.28 3.15
C ASP A 424 -23.97 15.40 4.10
N ALA A 425 -25.27 15.69 4.06
CA ALA A 425 -25.89 16.78 4.82
C ALA A 425 -25.79 16.64 6.36
N ALA A 426 -25.65 15.41 6.88
CA ALA A 426 -25.49 15.20 8.31
C ALA A 426 -24.08 15.57 8.75
N LEU A 427 -23.06 15.21 7.95
CA LEU A 427 -21.67 15.54 8.22
C LEU A 427 -21.37 17.03 8.06
N SER A 428 -22.10 17.75 7.19
CA SER A 428 -21.97 19.21 7.05
C SER A 428 -22.28 19.99 8.33
N LYS A 429 -23.01 19.40 9.28
CA LYS A 429 -23.36 20.02 10.57
C LYS A 429 -22.33 19.75 11.67
N ILE A 430 -21.36 18.87 11.42
CA ILE A 430 -20.29 18.53 12.37
C ILE A 430 -19.18 19.56 12.22
N VAL A 431 -19.42 20.76 12.75
CA VAL A 431 -18.42 21.83 12.87
C VAL A 431 -18.07 22.01 14.34
N GLU A 432 -17.49 20.98 14.94
CA GLU A 432 -16.72 21.05 16.20
C GLU A 432 -15.49 20.14 16.08
#